data_AF-A0A562MRX5-F1
#
_entry.id   AF-A0A562MRX5-F1
#
_cell.length_a   1.000
_cell.length_b   1.000
_cell.length_c   1.000
_cell.angle_alpha   90.00
_cell.angle_beta   90.00
_cell.angle_gamma   90.00
#
_symmetry.space_group_name_H-M   'P 1'
#
loop_
_entity.id
_entity.type
_entity.pdbx_description
1 polymer ?
#
loop_
_entity_poly.entity_id
_entity_poly.type
_entity_poly.pdbx_seq_one_letter_code
_entity_poly.pdbx_strand_id
1 'polypeptide(L)'
;MAETFPDYKTALAQLVKAVNIYNHFRPHMSCNMMSPQQAHQQLQNQKVPKMFQRRNAESKKFRSKTRETVVRERTTDNSQKTDNDNQIQ
;
A
#
# COMPACT_ATOMS: atom_id res chain seq x y z
N MET A 1 -11.35 31.78 23.61
CA MET A 1 -12.20 30.70 24.12
C MET A 1 -12.70 29.90 22.92
N ALA A 2 -12.80 28.57 23.02
CA ALA A 2 -13.38 27.78 21.93
C ALA A 2 -14.89 28.09 21.83
N GLU A 3 -15.41 28.26 20.61
CA GLU A 3 -16.85 28.40 20.39
C GLU A 3 -17.54 27.10 20.83
N THR A 4 -18.51 27.21 21.73
CA THR A 4 -19.32 26.09 22.21
C THR A 4 -20.69 26.14 21.59
N PHE A 5 -21.24 24.99 21.23
CA PHE A 5 -22.61 24.89 20.72
C PHE A 5 -23.58 24.58 21.85
N PRO A 6 -24.78 25.19 21.86
CA PRO A 6 -25.75 24.98 22.92
C PRO A 6 -26.41 23.59 22.86
N ASP A 7 -26.54 23.01 21.66
CA ASP A 7 -27.26 21.75 21.44
C ASP A 7 -26.49 20.81 20.50
N TYR A 8 -26.72 19.50 20.65
CA TYR A 8 -26.15 18.50 19.74
C TYR A 8 -26.51 18.77 18.26
N LYS A 9 -27.75 19.15 17.99
CA LYS A 9 -28.23 19.39 16.63
C LYS A 9 -27.49 20.54 15.95
N THR A 10 -27.19 21.61 16.69
CA THR A 10 -26.46 22.78 16.16
C THR A 10 -24.99 22.45 15.95
N ALA A 11 -24.38 21.71 16.88
CA ALA A 11 -23.01 21.20 16.73
C ALA A 11 -22.88 20.31 15.49
N LEU A 12 -23.81 19.36 15.30
CA LEU A 12 -23.80 18.46 14.14
C LEU A 12 -23.96 19.24 12.83
N ALA A 13 -24.84 20.23 12.78
CA ALA A 13 -25.02 21.05 11.58
C ALA A 13 -23.73 21.80 11.20
N GLN A 14 -23.02 22.35 12.18
CA GLN A 14 -21.74 23.04 11.93
C GLN A 14 -20.63 22.07 11.53
N LEU A 15 -20.58 20.89 12.15
CA LEU A 15 -19.65 19.83 11.76
C LEU A 15 -19.87 19.42 10.30
N VAL A 16 -21.12 19.13 9.91
CA VAL A 16 -21.47 18.77 8.53
C VAL A 16 -21.09 19.89 7.56
N LYS A 17 -21.35 21.15 7.93
CA LYS A 17 -20.93 22.31 7.14
C LYS A 17 -19.41 22.37 6.98
N ALA A 18 -18.65 22.19 8.05
CA ALA A 18 -17.19 22.23 8.02
C ALA A 18 -16.61 21.10 7.14
N VAL A 19 -17.12 19.87 7.28
CA VAL A 19 -16.72 18.73 6.45
C VAL A 19 -17.04 19.01 4.98
N ASN A 20 -18.22 19.59 4.69
CA ASN A 20 -18.62 19.93 3.33
C ASN A 20 -17.66 20.97 2.71
N ILE A 21 -17.31 22.01 3.45
CA ILE A 21 -16.37 23.04 3.03
C ILE A 21 -15.00 22.43 2.70
N TYR A 22 -14.48 21.61 3.62
CA TYR A 22 -13.20 20.93 3.43
C TYR A 22 -13.19 20.08 2.16
N ASN A 23 -14.20 19.24 1.96
CA ASN A 23 -14.22 18.29 0.85
C ASN A 23 -14.39 18.95 -0.53
N HIS A 24 -15.20 20.02 -0.63
CA HIS A 24 -15.59 20.57 -1.93
C HIS A 24 -14.84 21.84 -2.30
N PHE A 25 -14.45 22.67 -1.33
CA PHE A 25 -14.00 24.03 -1.59
C PHE A 25 -12.54 24.28 -1.23
N ARG A 26 -11.91 23.41 -0.44
CA ARG A 26 -10.53 23.63 0.00
C ARG A 26 -9.55 22.98 -0.98
N PRO A 27 -8.77 23.75 -1.75
CA PRO A 27 -7.71 23.19 -2.57
C PRO A 27 -6.51 22.79 -1.71
N HIS A 28 -5.86 21.67 -2.05
CA HIS A 28 -4.67 21.17 -1.35
C HIS A 28 -3.49 20.95 -2.30
N MET A 29 -2.29 21.39 -1.91
CA MET A 29 -1.07 21.20 -2.72
C MET A 29 -0.74 19.72 -2.97
N SER A 30 -1.00 18.85 -1.99
CA SER A 30 -0.80 17.40 -2.11
C SER A 30 -1.65 16.75 -3.20
N CYS A 31 -2.72 17.44 -3.63
CA CYS A 31 -3.64 17.00 -4.67
C CYS A 31 -3.61 17.95 -5.87
N ASN A 32 -2.45 18.53 -6.20
CA ASN A 32 -2.28 19.46 -7.32
C ASN A 32 -3.26 20.64 -7.29
N MET A 33 -3.50 21.21 -6.10
CA MET A 33 -4.45 22.31 -5.88
C MET A 33 -5.92 21.97 -6.18
N MET A 34 -6.28 20.69 -6.25
CA MET A 34 -7.67 20.25 -6.31
C MET A 34 -8.30 20.16 -4.91
N SER A 35 -9.63 20.22 -4.87
CA SER A 35 -10.36 19.83 -3.67
C SER A 35 -10.32 18.31 -3.46
N PRO A 36 -10.47 17.81 -2.22
CA PRO A 36 -10.49 16.38 -1.94
C PRO A 36 -11.50 15.61 -2.81
N GLN A 37 -12.67 16.22 -3.07
CA GLN A 37 -13.70 15.63 -3.93
C GLN A 37 -13.24 15.50 -5.38
N GLN A 38 -12.66 16.58 -5.94
CA GLN A 38 -12.13 16.57 -7.30
C GLN A 38 -11.01 15.55 -7.46
N ALA A 39 -10.09 15.49 -6.49
CA ALA A 39 -9.00 14.54 -6.49
C ALA A 39 -9.52 13.09 -6.48
N HIS A 40 -10.54 12.78 -5.68
CA HIS A 40 -11.17 11.45 -5.69
C HIS A 40 -11.79 11.10 -7.04
N GLN A 41 -12.53 12.03 -7.66
CA GLN A 41 -13.14 11.80 -8.98
C GLN A 41 -12.06 11.55 -10.05
N GLN A 42 -10.96 12.30 -10.01
CA GLN A 42 -9.85 12.07 -10.93
C GLN A 42 -9.16 10.73 -10.67
N LEU A 43 -9.00 10.32 -9.41
CA LEU A 43 -8.40 9.04 -9.05
C LEU A 43 -9.24 7.84 -9.52
N GLN A 44 -10.57 7.95 -9.48
CA GLN A 44 -11.47 6.90 -9.99
C GLN A 44 -11.26 6.64 -11.49
N ASN A 45 -10.90 7.68 -12.24
CA ASN A 45 -10.61 7.59 -13.67
C ASN A 45 -9.17 7.16 -13.98
N GLN A 46 -8.29 7.12 -12.98
CA GLN A 46 -6.89 6.73 -13.15
C GLN A 46 -6.64 5.29 -12.68
N LYS A 47 -5.85 4.55 -13.47
CA LYS A 47 -5.37 3.25 -13.02
C LYS A 47 -4.38 3.46 -11.87
N VAL A 48 -4.68 2.88 -10.71
CA VAL A 48 -3.76 2.84 -9.57
C VAL A 48 -2.37 2.37 -10.03
N PRO A 49 -1.27 3.01 -9.60
CA PRO A 49 0.06 2.59 -10.03
C PRO A 49 0.31 1.12 -9.69
N LYS A 50 1.01 0.39 -10.57
CA LYS A 50 1.27 -1.06 -10.42
C LYS A 50 1.89 -1.43 -9.07
N MET A 51 2.63 -0.50 -8.45
CA MET A 51 3.26 -0.69 -7.14
C MET A 51 2.25 -0.78 -5.99
N PHE A 52 1.10 -0.09 -6.10
CA PHE A 52 0.01 -0.13 -5.12
C PHE A 52 -1.08 -1.14 -5.47
N GLN A 53 -1.04 -1.71 -6.67
CA GLN A 53 -1.94 -2.79 -7.04
C GLN A 53 -1.64 -4.03 -6.18
N ARG A 54 -2.66 -4.55 -5.50
CA ARG A 54 -2.55 -5.83 -4.81
C ARG A 54 -2.24 -6.91 -5.84
N ARG A 55 -1.12 -7.61 -5.64
CA ARG A 55 -0.80 -8.82 -6.39
C ARG A 55 -1.88 -9.89 -6.19
N ASN A 56 -2.29 -10.52 -7.28
CA ASN A 56 -3.24 -11.64 -7.24
C ASN A 56 -2.66 -12.84 -6.45
N ALA A 57 -3.53 -13.72 -5.98
CA ALA A 57 -3.13 -14.86 -5.14
C ALA A 57 -2.19 -15.83 -5.88
N GLU A 58 -2.36 -15.99 -7.19
CA GLU A 58 -1.55 -16.89 -8.03
C GLU A 58 -0.12 -16.39 -8.19
N SER A 59 0.11 -15.09 -8.45
CA SER A 59 1.46 -14.52 -8.51
C SER A 59 2.18 -14.57 -7.16
N LYS A 60 1.45 -14.58 -6.04
CA LYS A 60 2.03 -14.82 -4.71
C LYS A 60 2.53 -16.26 -4.59
N LYS A 61 1.74 -17.24 -5.03
CA LYS A 61 2.10 -18.68 -5.02
C LYS A 61 3.30 -18.99 -5.92
N PHE A 62 3.38 -18.34 -7.09
CA PHE A 62 4.50 -18.54 -8.01
C PHE A 62 5.83 -18.03 -7.42
N ARG A 63 5.80 -16.87 -6.74
CA ARG A 63 6.99 -16.29 -6.09
C ARG A 63 7.48 -17.12 -4.88
N SER A 64 6.57 -17.75 -4.14
CA SER A 64 6.96 -18.68 -3.07
C SER A 64 7.60 -19.95 -3.63
N LYS A 65 7.04 -20.55 -4.70
CA LYS A 65 7.64 -21.72 -5.36
C LYS A 65 9.04 -21.42 -5.94
N THR A 66 9.21 -20.28 -6.60
CA THR A 66 10.52 -19.88 -7.13
C THR A 66 11.54 -19.59 -6.04
N ARG A 67 11.12 -19.11 -4.86
CA ARG A 67 12.02 -19.00 -3.70
C ARG A 67 12.42 -20.37 -3.16
N GLU A 68 11.49 -21.32 -3.09
CA GLU A 68 11.78 -22.69 -2.67
C GLU A 68 12.75 -23.39 -3.61
N THR A 69 12.57 -23.28 -4.93
CA THR A 69 13.47 -23.90 -5.92
C THR A 69 14.88 -23.30 -5.86
N VAL A 70 14.98 -21.97 -5.78
CA VAL A 70 16.29 -21.29 -5.68
C VAL A 70 17.01 -21.61 -4.36
N VAL A 71 16.28 -21.76 -3.25
CA VAL A 71 16.88 -22.22 -1.98
C VAL A 71 17.35 -23.66 -2.09
N ARG A 72 16.56 -24.53 -2.73
CA ARG A 72 16.88 -25.95 -2.92
C ARG A 72 18.12 -26.14 -3.79
N GLU A 73 18.23 -25.41 -4.90
CA GLU A 73 19.41 -25.41 -5.78
C GLU A 73 20.67 -24.96 -5.05
N ARG A 74 20.59 -23.92 -4.20
CA ARG A 74 21.73 -23.49 -3.37
C ARG A 74 22.14 -24.51 -2.30
N THR A 75 21.21 -25.30 -1.77
CA THR A 75 21.54 -26.36 -0.82
C THR A 75 22.16 -27.59 -1.47
N THR A 76 21.81 -27.89 -2.73
CA THR A 76 22.37 -29.05 -3.45
C THR A 76 23.78 -28.79 -3.98
N ASP A 77 24.13 -27.56 -4.34
CA ASP A 77 25.50 -27.21 -4.79
C ASP A 77 26.53 -27.24 -3.64
N ASN A 78 26.11 -26.97 -2.40
CA ASN A 78 27.00 -27.06 -1.24
C ASN A 78 27.21 -28.49 -0.72
N SER A 79 26.46 -29.48 -1.22
CA SER A 79 26.57 -30.88 -0.79
C SER A 79 27.58 -31.70 -1.62
N GLN A 80 28.16 -31.14 -2.70
CA GLN A 80 29.16 -31.83 -3.53
C GLN A 80 30.62 -31.49 -3.19
N LYS A 81 30.89 -30.79 -2.07
CA LYS A 81 32.25 -30.43 -1.65
C LYS A 81 32.61 -30.98 -0.27
N THR A 82 32.56 -32.28 -0.07
CA THR A 82 33.42 -33.01 0.88
C THR A 82 33.38 -34.47 0.47
N ASP A 83 34.46 -35.03 -0.08
CA ASP A 83 34.77 -36.48 -0.09
C ASP A 83 36.06 -36.70 -0.92
N ASN A 84 37.15 -35.99 -0.63
CA ASN A 84 38.45 -36.29 -1.23
C ASN A 84 39.57 -35.68 -0.38
N ASP A 85 39.89 -36.31 0.75
CA ASP A 85 41.17 -36.12 1.45
C ASP A 85 41.41 -37.29 2.43
N ASN A 86 41.48 -38.52 1.92
CA ASN A 86 41.97 -39.64 2.74
C ASN A 86 42.61 -40.78 1.92
N GLN A 87 43.58 -40.44 1.07
CA GLN A 87 44.55 -41.42 0.54
C GLN A 87 45.92 -40.76 0.44
N ILE A 88 46.69 -40.81 1.53
CA ILE A 88 48.15 -40.86 1.44
C ILE A 88 48.60 -41.96 2.42
N GLN A 89 49.39 -42.89 1.86
CA GLN A 89 49.96 -44.09 2.48
C GLN A 89 50.93 -43.78 3.61
#